data_AF-A0A8T4CH09-F1
#
_entry.id   AF-A0A8T4CH09-F1
#
_cell.length_a   1.000
_cell.length_b   1.000
_cell.length_c   1.000
_cell.angle_alpha   90.00
_cell.angle_beta   90.00
_cell.angle_gamma   90.00
#
_symmetry.space_group_name_H-M   'P 1'
#
loop_
_entity.id
_entity.type
_entity.pdbx_description
1 polymer ?
#
loop_
_entity_poly.entity_id
_entity_poly.type
_entity_poly.pdbx_seq_one_letter_code
_entity_poly.pdbx_strand_id
1 'polypeptide(L)'
;RDLRLKLASRPERFTEQNLRRAYHRELADIISMVRHAALNEPLLDAPERVDKALVHIREGKKFTPEQEKWLELIRDHLVENLVVEEDDFKLIPFSRHGGWNRANKVFNGKLKELLKEINVRMTS
;
A
#
# COMPACT_ATOMS: atom_id res chain seq x y z
N ARG A 1 -30.87 -0.11 1.38
CA ARG A 1 -31.31 -0.51 2.74
C ARG A 1 -30.43 -1.62 3.34
N ASP A 2 -29.79 -2.45 2.51
CA ASP A 2 -29.01 -3.63 2.92
C ASP A 2 -27.63 -3.32 3.54
N LEU A 3 -26.94 -2.27 3.07
CA LEU A 3 -25.60 -1.90 3.57
C LEU A 3 -25.61 -1.55 5.07
N ARG A 4 -26.61 -0.79 5.52
CA ARG A 4 -26.73 -0.36 6.93
C ARG A 4 -26.95 -1.55 7.87
N LEU A 5 -27.66 -2.59 7.41
CA LEU A 5 -27.86 -3.84 8.15
C LEU A 5 -26.59 -4.70 8.16
N LYS A 6 -25.84 -4.76 7.05
CA LYS A 6 -24.54 -5.43 6.98
C LYS A 6 -23.50 -4.77 7.89
N LEU A 7 -23.44 -3.44 7.92
CA LEU A 7 -22.59 -2.68 8.84
C LEU A 7 -22.91 -2.99 10.31
N ALA A 8 -24.19 -3.05 10.67
CA ALA A 8 -24.63 -3.30 12.04
C ALA A 8 -24.46 -4.76 12.51
N SER A 9 -24.46 -5.73 11.59
CA SER A 9 -24.41 -7.17 11.92
C SER A 9 -23.01 -7.75 12.08
N ARG A 10 -21.96 -7.02 11.65
CA ARG A 10 -20.55 -7.45 11.75
C ARG A 10 -19.61 -6.27 12.09
N PRO A 11 -19.81 -5.60 13.24
CA PRO A 11 -19.04 -4.40 13.61
C PRO A 11 -17.53 -4.63 13.61
N GLU A 12 -17.08 -5.85 13.90
CA GLU A 12 -15.67 -6.26 13.86
C GLU A 12 -15.04 -6.22 12.46
N ARG A 13 -15.85 -6.33 11.40
CA ARG A 13 -15.38 -6.22 10.01
C ARG A 13 -15.46 -4.80 9.48
N PHE A 14 -16.35 -3.99 10.02
CA PHE A 14 -16.60 -2.61 9.60
C PHE A 14 -16.05 -1.59 10.59
N THR A 15 -14.84 -1.85 11.09
CA THR A 15 -14.09 -0.86 11.87
C THR A 15 -13.81 0.37 11.02
N GLU A 16 -13.66 1.53 11.66
CA GLU A 16 -13.29 2.78 10.96
C GLU A 16 -12.03 2.59 10.10
N GLN A 17 -11.05 1.84 10.63
CA GLN A 17 -9.83 1.48 9.93
C GLN A 17 -10.09 0.70 8.63
N ASN A 18 -10.91 -0.36 8.69
CA ASN A 18 -11.24 -1.16 7.49
C ASN A 18 -12.03 -0.33 6.46
N LEU A 19 -12.90 0.55 6.92
CA LEU A 19 -13.66 1.45 6.05
C LEU A 19 -12.75 2.48 5.37
N ARG A 20 -11.81 3.09 6.11
CA ARG A 20 -10.79 3.98 5.55
C ARG A 20 -9.97 3.27 4.47
N ARG A 21 -9.50 2.05 4.74
CA ARG A 21 -8.73 1.24 3.77
C ARG A 21 -9.50 0.95 2.50
N ALA A 22 -10.76 0.49 2.63
CA ALA A 22 -11.61 0.23 1.48
C ALA A 22 -11.81 1.50 0.64
N TYR A 23 -12.08 2.63 1.29
CA TYR A 23 -12.23 3.91 0.61
C TYR A 23 -10.94 4.37 -0.12
N HIS A 24 -9.77 4.25 0.53
CA HIS A 24 -8.49 4.62 -0.08
C HIS A 24 -8.14 3.76 -1.30
N ARG A 25 -8.45 2.45 -1.27
CA ARG A 25 -8.27 1.55 -2.41
C ARG A 25 -9.11 2.00 -3.62
N GLU A 26 -10.41 2.18 -3.41
CA GLU A 26 -11.34 2.59 -4.48
C GLU A 26 -10.94 3.94 -5.09
N LEU A 27 -10.50 4.89 -4.27
CA LEU A 27 -10.00 6.17 -4.76
C LEU A 27 -8.74 6.01 -5.63
N ALA A 28 -7.80 5.15 -5.24
CA ALA A 28 -6.58 4.92 -6.01
C ALA A 28 -6.90 4.32 -7.40
N ASP A 29 -7.86 3.41 -7.47
CA ASP A 29 -8.32 2.83 -8.75
C ASP A 29 -9.03 3.87 -9.63
N ILE A 30 -9.91 4.68 -9.04
CA ILE A 30 -10.58 5.77 -9.77
C ILE A 30 -9.57 6.77 -10.34
N ILE A 31 -8.55 7.18 -9.56
CA ILE A 31 -7.50 8.09 -10.03
C ILE A 31 -6.75 7.48 -11.23
N SER A 32 -6.43 6.19 -11.17
CA SER A 32 -5.78 5.47 -12.28
C SER A 32 -6.64 5.51 -13.54
N MET A 33 -7.94 5.22 -13.41
CA MET A 33 -8.88 5.25 -14.53
C MET A 33 -9.02 6.66 -15.14
N VAL A 34 -9.14 7.70 -14.30
CA VAL A 34 -9.25 9.10 -14.76
C VAL A 34 -8.00 9.53 -15.51
N ARG A 35 -6.81 9.16 -15.03
CA ARG A 35 -5.53 9.46 -15.70
C ARG A 35 -5.43 8.79 -17.08
N HIS A 36 -5.76 7.50 -17.16
CA HIS A 36 -5.82 6.78 -18.43
C HIS A 36 -6.69 7.53 -19.45
N ALA A 37 -7.90 7.95 -19.03
CA ALA A 37 -8.82 8.68 -19.88
C ALA A 37 -8.34 10.10 -20.25
N ALA A 38 -7.64 10.79 -19.35
CA ALA A 38 -7.20 12.18 -19.57
C ALA A 38 -5.89 12.30 -20.37
N LEU A 39 -4.96 11.36 -20.18
CA LEU A 39 -3.59 11.42 -20.73
C LEU A 39 -3.33 10.38 -21.84
N ASN A 40 -4.28 9.48 -22.11
CA ASN A 40 -4.14 8.37 -23.05
C ASN A 40 -2.93 7.46 -22.75
N GLU A 41 -2.51 7.40 -21.48
CA GLU A 41 -1.48 6.50 -20.98
C GLU A 41 -2.05 5.09 -20.82
N PRO A 42 -1.27 4.00 -20.99
CA PRO A 42 -1.76 2.65 -20.74
C PRO A 42 -2.32 2.48 -19.33
N LEU A 43 -3.49 1.83 -19.20
CA LEU A 43 -4.01 1.44 -17.89
C LEU A 43 -3.16 0.27 -17.38
N LEU A 44 -2.24 0.57 -16.48
CA LEU A 44 -1.39 -0.43 -15.84
C LEU A 44 -2.20 -1.24 -14.83
N ASP A 45 -1.92 -2.54 -14.75
CA ASP A 45 -2.45 -3.36 -13.68
C ASP A 45 -1.75 -3.06 -12.34
N ALA A 46 -2.28 -3.63 -11.25
CA ALA A 46 -1.72 -3.40 -9.92
C ALA A 46 -0.24 -3.82 -9.80
N PRO A 47 0.17 -5.04 -10.21
CA PRO A 47 1.58 -5.42 -10.28
C PRO A 47 2.48 -4.42 -11.02
N GLU A 48 2.10 -4.00 -12.22
CA GLU A 48 2.90 -3.07 -13.04
C GLU A 48 3.09 -1.72 -12.37
N ARG A 49 2.03 -1.19 -11.73
CA ARG A 49 2.12 0.06 -10.96
C ARG A 49 3.06 -0.05 -9.78
N VAL A 50 2.98 -1.15 -9.03
CA VAL A 50 3.85 -1.39 -7.88
C VAL A 50 5.31 -1.51 -8.31
N ASP A 51 5.57 -2.28 -9.37
CA ASP A 51 6.92 -2.48 -9.88
C ASP A 51 7.51 -1.17 -10.39
N LYS A 52 6.74 -0.38 -11.15
CA LYS A 52 7.15 0.97 -11.59
C LYS A 52 7.46 1.88 -10.39
N ALA A 53 6.60 1.90 -9.38
CA ALA A 53 6.83 2.69 -8.16
C ALA A 53 8.12 2.27 -7.46
N LEU A 54 8.35 0.97 -7.28
CA LEU A 54 9.54 0.46 -6.59
C LEU A 54 10.84 0.62 -7.38
N VAL A 55 10.81 0.56 -8.72
CA VAL A 55 11.96 0.91 -9.55
C VAL A 55 12.41 2.34 -9.23
N HIS A 56 11.48 3.29 -9.23
CA HIS A 56 11.81 4.67 -8.87
C HIS A 56 12.29 4.84 -7.43
N ILE A 57 11.75 4.07 -6.47
CA ILE A 57 12.25 4.11 -5.09
C ILE A 57 13.71 3.63 -5.00
N ARG A 58 14.10 2.69 -5.86
CA ARG A 58 15.46 2.15 -5.94
C ARG A 58 16.43 3.05 -6.71
N GLU A 59 15.94 3.97 -7.53
CA GLU A 59 16.79 4.90 -8.28
C GLU A 59 17.67 5.72 -7.33
N GLY A 60 18.98 5.63 -7.52
CA GLY A 60 19.98 6.37 -6.73
C GLY A 60 20.11 5.92 -5.27
N LYS A 61 19.41 4.87 -4.83
CA LYS A 61 19.48 4.33 -3.47
C LYS A 61 20.03 2.90 -3.49
N LYS A 62 20.89 2.56 -2.52
CA LYS A 62 21.30 1.17 -2.26
C LYS A 62 20.61 0.69 -1.00
N PHE A 63 19.75 -0.31 -1.14
CA PHE A 63 19.12 -0.97 -0.02
C PHE A 63 19.96 -2.15 0.47
N THR A 64 19.93 -2.38 1.79
CA THR A 64 20.53 -3.58 2.38
C THR A 64 19.68 -4.81 2.04
N PRO A 65 20.24 -6.04 2.15
CA PRO A 65 19.45 -7.25 1.94
C PRO A 65 18.23 -7.37 2.86
N GLU A 66 18.28 -6.82 4.08
CA GLU A 66 17.11 -6.79 4.98
C GLU A 66 16.06 -5.76 4.52
N GLN A 67 16.50 -4.60 4.02
CA GLN A 67 15.59 -3.59 3.45
C GLN A 67 14.89 -4.11 2.19
N GLU A 68 15.61 -4.80 1.30
CA GLU A 68 15.01 -5.42 0.10
C GLU A 68 13.94 -6.44 0.46
N LYS A 69 14.17 -7.28 1.49
CA LYS A 69 13.12 -8.20 1.98
C LYS A 69 11.88 -7.47 2.45
N TRP A 70 12.03 -6.33 3.14
CA TRP A 70 10.86 -5.52 3.53
C TRP A 70 10.18 -4.89 2.32
N LEU A 71 10.94 -4.42 1.32
CA LEU A 71 10.39 -3.90 0.08
C LEU A 71 9.62 -4.96 -0.70
N GLU A 72 10.06 -6.21 -0.70
CA GLU A 72 9.33 -7.35 -1.27
C GLU A 72 8.00 -7.60 -0.54
N LEU A 73 7.99 -7.61 0.79
CA LEU A 73 6.73 -7.75 1.55
C LEU A 73 5.77 -6.58 1.29
N ILE A 74 6.31 -5.36 1.19
CA ILE A 74 5.53 -4.15 0.85
C ILE A 74 4.97 -4.26 -0.57
N ARG A 75 5.78 -4.74 -1.52
CA ARG A 75 5.35 -5.00 -2.90
C ARG A 75 4.14 -5.91 -2.92
N ASP A 76 4.24 -7.08 -2.32
CA ASP A 76 3.18 -8.09 -2.36
C ASP A 76 1.90 -7.57 -1.72
N HIS A 77 2.01 -6.83 -0.60
CA HIS A 77 0.87 -6.17 0.02
C HIS A 77 0.22 -5.13 -0.90
N LEU A 78 1.01 -4.31 -1.60
CA LEU A 78 0.51 -3.29 -2.51
C LEU A 78 -0.16 -3.86 -3.76
N VAL A 79 0.32 -5.01 -4.26
CA VAL A 79 -0.33 -5.69 -5.39
C VAL A 79 -1.77 -6.07 -5.05
N GLU A 80 -2.01 -6.50 -3.82
CA GLU A 80 -3.34 -6.90 -3.37
C GLU A 80 -4.20 -5.74 -2.85
N ASN A 81 -3.57 -4.71 -2.27
CA ASN A 81 -4.25 -3.67 -1.48
C ASN A 81 -4.15 -2.25 -2.01
N LEU A 82 -3.27 -2.00 -2.98
CA LEU A 82 -3.01 -0.72 -3.68
C LEU A 82 -2.49 0.43 -2.82
N VAL A 83 -2.57 0.31 -1.50
CA VAL A 83 -2.08 1.26 -0.51
C VAL A 83 -1.45 0.48 0.64
N VAL A 84 -0.42 1.06 1.27
CA VAL A 84 0.21 0.51 2.47
C VAL A 84 0.32 1.58 3.55
N GLU A 85 -0.09 1.24 4.77
CA GLU A 85 -0.06 2.12 5.94
C GLU A 85 0.68 1.45 7.11
N GLU A 86 1.03 2.25 8.13
CA GLU A 86 1.69 1.76 9.34
C GLU A 86 0.90 0.62 10.02
N ASP A 87 -0.42 0.72 10.03
CA ASP A 87 -1.28 -0.30 10.63
C ASP A 87 -1.24 -1.64 9.90
N ASP A 88 -0.88 -1.69 8.61
CA ASP A 88 -0.75 -2.95 7.88
C ASP A 88 0.35 -3.84 8.46
N PHE A 89 1.32 -3.26 9.14
CA PHE A 89 2.40 -4.01 9.78
C PHE A 89 1.95 -4.84 10.99
N LYS A 90 0.68 -4.70 11.41
CA LYS A 90 0.03 -5.59 12.39
C LYS A 90 -0.46 -6.89 11.75
N LEU A 91 -0.58 -6.94 10.42
CA LEU A 91 -1.07 -8.09 9.67
C LEU A 91 0.07 -9.02 9.24
N ILE A 92 -0.29 -10.27 8.94
CA ILE A 92 0.63 -11.23 8.30
C ILE A 92 0.80 -10.80 6.83
N PRO A 93 2.03 -10.87 6.25
CA PRO A 93 3.26 -11.42 6.83
C PRO A 93 4.04 -10.47 7.73
N PHE A 94 3.84 -9.15 7.65
CA PHE A 94 4.67 -8.16 8.36
C PHE A 94 4.83 -8.43 9.86
N SER A 95 3.76 -8.78 10.57
CA SER A 95 3.79 -9.08 12.00
C SER A 95 4.70 -10.26 12.34
N ARG A 96 4.79 -11.27 11.47
CA ARG A 96 5.72 -12.41 11.62
C ARG A 96 7.18 -12.00 11.42
N HIS A 97 7.42 -10.94 10.67
CA HIS A 97 8.75 -10.34 10.48
C HIS A 97 9.08 -9.27 11.52
N GLY A 98 8.31 -9.15 12.61
CA GLY A 98 8.56 -8.20 13.71
C GLY A 98 7.80 -6.88 13.58
N GLY A 99 6.91 -6.75 12.59
CA GLY A 99 5.99 -5.63 12.43
C GLY A 99 6.67 -4.27 12.25
N TRP A 100 5.91 -3.20 12.55
CA TRP A 100 6.30 -1.83 12.26
C TRP A 100 7.61 -1.43 12.92
N ASN A 101 7.78 -1.74 14.22
CA ASN A 101 8.95 -1.32 14.98
C ASN A 101 10.24 -1.89 14.40
N ARG A 102 10.23 -3.16 13.99
CA ARG A 102 11.39 -3.78 13.34
C ARG A 102 11.63 -3.18 11.95
N ALA A 103 10.60 -3.10 11.13
CA ALA A 103 10.73 -2.54 9.78
C ALA A 103 11.25 -1.10 9.83
N ASN A 104 10.65 -0.24 10.66
CA ASN A 104 11.06 1.15 10.78
C ASN A 104 12.50 1.31 11.29
N LYS A 105 12.94 0.43 12.20
CA LYS A 105 14.35 0.38 12.62
C LYS A 105 15.29 0.03 11.46
N VAL A 106 14.92 -0.94 10.61
CA VAL A 106 15.70 -1.32 9.42
C VAL A 106 15.83 -0.17 8.42
N PHE A 107 14.84 0.73 8.36
CA PHE A 107 14.89 1.97 7.57
C PHE A 107 15.35 3.20 8.35
N ASN A 108 16.04 3.04 9.49
CA ASN A 108 16.58 4.14 10.30
C ASN A 108 15.53 5.19 10.70
N GLY A 109 14.30 4.76 11.00
CA GLY A 109 13.19 5.64 11.38
C GLY A 109 12.46 6.32 10.21
N LYS A 110 12.87 6.04 8.96
CA LYS A 110 12.35 6.70 7.75
C LYS A 110 11.31 5.89 6.98
N LEU A 111 10.80 4.78 7.54
CA LEU A 111 9.86 3.92 6.83
C LEU A 111 8.56 4.68 6.48
N LYS A 112 8.03 5.50 7.39
CA LYS A 112 6.80 6.26 7.15
C LYS A 112 6.91 7.19 5.94
N GLU A 113 8.05 7.85 5.76
CA GLU A 113 8.33 8.71 4.61
C GLU A 113 8.41 7.89 3.32
N LEU A 114 9.09 6.73 3.38
CA LEU A 114 9.20 5.80 2.27
C LEU A 114 7.83 5.28 1.82
N LEU A 115 6.96 4.85 2.74
CA LEU A 115 5.61 4.38 2.40
C LEU A 115 4.77 5.48 1.76
N LYS A 116 4.88 6.72 2.26
CA LYS A 116 4.22 7.87 1.65
C LYS A 116 4.71 8.10 0.22
N GLU A 117 6.03 8.03 -0.02
CA GLU A 117 6.60 8.15 -1.36
C GLU A 117 6.06 7.07 -2.31
N ILE A 118 6.01 5.82 -1.84
CA ILE A 118 5.47 4.69 -2.61
C ILE A 118 3.99 4.92 -2.96
N ASN A 119 3.13 5.24 -1.97
CA ASN A 119 1.70 5.46 -2.19
C ASN A 119 1.42 6.62 -3.16
N VAL A 120 2.22 7.69 -3.09
CA VAL A 120 2.12 8.79 -4.06
C VAL A 120 2.46 8.29 -5.46
N ARG A 121 3.55 7.55 -5.64
CA ARG A 121 3.95 7.00 -6.95
C ARG A 121 2.95 5.98 -7.50
N MET A 122 2.22 5.28 -6.64
CA MET A 122 1.14 4.37 -7.05
C MET A 122 -0.06 5.08 -7.70
N THR A 123 -0.22 6.38 -7.46
CA THR A 123 -1.34 7.20 -7.97
C THR A 123 -0.89 8.28 -8.96
N SER A 124 0.42 8.54 -9.02
CA SER A 124 1.06 9.61 -9.81
C SER A 124 1.40 9.21 -11.24
#